data_AF-A0A7V1C2T9-F1
#
_entry.id   AF-A0A7V1C2T9-F1
#
_cell.length_a   1.000
_cell.length_b   1.000
_cell.length_c   1.000
_cell.angle_alpha   90.00
_cell.angle_beta   90.00
_cell.angle_gamma   90.00
#
_symmetry.space_group_name_H-M   'P 1'
#
loop_
_entity.id
_entity.type
_entity.pdbx_description
1 polymer ?
#
loop_
_entity_poly.entity_id
_entity_poly.type
_entity_poly.pdbx_seq_one_letter_code
_entity_poly.pdbx_strand_id
1 'polypeptide(L)' 'EDNFKTQLRGQEESLATMDADFITALKYGMPPAGGLGIGIDRLVMILAGALSIREVILFPTLRKKTSKE' A
#
# COMPACT_ATOMS: atom_id res chain seq x y z
N GLU A 1 16.30 -3.15 1.12
CA GLU A 1 17.32 -2.23 0.59
C GLU A 1 17.18 -2.05 -0.93
N ASP A 2 16.98 -3.15 -1.67
CA ASP A 2 16.86 -3.11 -3.14
C ASP A 2 15.65 -2.29 -3.61
N ASN A 3 14.48 -2.46 -2.99
CA ASN A 3 13.30 -1.64 -3.31
C ASN A 3 13.54 -0.13 -3.13
N PHE A 4 14.34 0.26 -2.13
CA PHE A 4 14.68 1.66 -1.88
C PHE A 4 15.63 2.20 -2.97
N LYS A 5 16.63 1.40 -3.38
CA LYS A 5 17.51 1.73 -4.51
C LYS A 5 16.74 1.83 -5.83
N THR A 6 15.72 0.99 -6.03
CA THR A 6 14.86 1.02 -7.22
C THR A 6 13.97 2.27 -7.25
N GLN A 7 13.41 2.67 -6.10
CA GLN A 7 12.62 3.90 -5.96
C GLN A 7 13.44 5.16 -6.28
N LEU A 8 14.69 5.24 -5.82
CA LEU A 8 15.59 6.37 -6.13
C LEU A 8 15.90 6.50 -7.63
N ARG A 9 15.78 5.41 -8.39
CA ARG A 9 16.05 5.39 -9.84
C ARG A 9 14.83 5.75 -10.68
N GLY A 10 13.66 5.99 -10.05
CA GLY A 10 12.45 6.45 -10.73
C GLY A 10 11.96 5.50 -11.84
N GLN A 11 12.19 4.20 -11.71
CA GLN A 11 11.71 3.21 -12.68
C GLN A 11 10.18 3.10 -12.62
N GLU A 12 9.55 2.82 -13.75
CA GLU A 12 8.08 2.71 -13.91
C GLU A 12 7.43 1.69 -12.96
N GLU A 13 8.17 0.66 -12.51
CA GLU A 13 7.68 -0.32 -11.53
C GLU A 13 7.67 0.21 -10.07
N SER A 14 8.31 1.34 -9.81
CA SER A 14 8.30 1.95 -8.48
C SER A 14 7.10 2.89 -8.34
N LEU A 15 6.30 2.69 -7.28
CA LEU A 15 5.13 3.50 -6.93
C LEU A 15 5.43 4.99 -6.65
N ALA A 16 6.68 5.42 -6.82
CA ALA A 16 7.14 6.77 -6.55
C ALA A 16 7.39 7.50 -7.88
N THR A 17 6.33 7.79 -8.62
CA THR A 17 6.38 8.87 -9.61
C THR A 17 6.58 10.19 -8.84
N MET A 18 7.48 11.05 -9.32
CA MET A 18 7.74 12.32 -8.64
C MET A 18 6.54 13.26 -8.82
N ASP A 19 5.87 13.58 -7.72
CA ASP A 19 4.75 14.53 -7.68
C ASP A 19 5.29 15.95 -7.42
N ALA A 20 5.35 16.76 -8.49
CA ALA A 20 5.81 18.14 -8.43
C ALA A 20 4.86 19.06 -7.64
N ASP A 21 3.56 18.75 -7.62
CA ASP A 21 2.55 19.52 -6.91
C ASP A 21 2.66 19.28 -5.41
N PHE A 22 2.90 18.03 -5.00
CA PHE A 22 3.20 17.69 -3.61
C PHE A 22 4.43 18.46 -3.10
N ILE A 23 5.54 18.47 -3.85
CA ILE A 23 6.75 19.22 -3.49
C ILE A 23 6.46 20.73 -3.40
N THR A 24 5.67 21.26 -4.33
CA THR A 24 5.29 22.67 -4.34
C THR A 24 4.49 23.02 -3.08
N ALA A 25 3.55 22.18 -2.67
CA ALA A 25 2.80 22.35 -1.42
C ALA A 25 3.71 22.35 -0.18
N LEU A 26 4.73 21.49 -0.13
CA LEU A 26 5.71 21.47 0.96
C LEU A 26 6.48 22.79 1.10
N LYS A 27 6.82 23.43 -0.02
CA LYS A 27 7.55 24.71 -0.06
C LYS A 27 6.76 25.88 0.51
N TYR A 28 5.42 25.84 0.44
CA TYR A 28 4.57 26.86 1.05
C TYR A 28 4.60 26.82 2.60
N GLY A 29 5.21 25.78 3.17
CA GLY A 29 5.46 25.67 4.61
C GLY A 29 4.64 24.57 5.25
N MET A 30 5.02 23.31 5.00
CA MET A 30 4.49 22.17 5.76
C MET A 30 4.94 22.31 7.24
N PRO A 31 4.01 22.37 8.20
CA PRO A 31 4.36 22.34 9.62
C PRO A 31 5.01 21.00 10.00
N PRO A 32 5.73 20.92 11.14
CA PRO A 32 6.20 19.65 11.65
C PRO A 32 5.01 18.71 11.88
N ALA A 33 4.98 17.59 11.15
CA ALA A 33 3.88 16.63 11.18
C ALA A 33 4.41 15.19 11.17
N GLY A 34 3.70 14.30 11.86
CA GLY A 34 3.95 12.86 11.85
C GLY A 34 2.88 12.13 11.04
N GLY A 35 3.29 11.14 10.24
CA GLY A 35 2.38 10.27 9.50
C GLY A 35 2.13 8.94 10.22
N LEU A 36 0.92 8.39 10.11
CA LEU A 36 0.57 7.08 10.63
C LEU A 36 -0.22 6.30 9.57
N GLY A 37 0.23 5.08 9.27
CA GLY A 37 -0.47 4.15 8.38
C GLY A 37 -0.76 2.85 9.11
N ILE A 38 -2.03 2.52 9.30
CA ILE A 38 -2.48 1.27 9.92
C ILE A 38 -3.22 0.44 8.87
N GLY A 39 -2.80 -0.82 8.70
CA GLY A 39 -3.52 -1.77 7.85
C GLY A 39 -4.74 -2.32 8.58
N ILE A 40 -5.93 -1.87 8.21
CA ILE A 40 -7.19 -2.27 8.86
C ILE A 40 -7.41 -3.78 8.79
N ASP A 41 -7.21 -4.40 7.63
CA ASP A 41 -7.39 -5.85 7.47
C ASP A 41 -6.50 -6.64 8.41
N ARG A 42 -5.24 -6.22 8.56
CA ARG A 42 -4.29 -6.88 9.47
C ARG A 42 -4.62 -6.64 10.94
N LEU A 43 -5.06 -5.43 11.29
CA LEU A 43 -5.55 -5.14 12.63
C LEU A 43 -6.72 -6.06 12.98
N VAL A 44 -7.70 -6.19 12.07
CA VAL A 44 -8.86 -7.06 12.26
C VAL A 44 -8.44 -8.53 12.32
N MET A 45 -7.49 -8.99 11.49
CA MET A 45 -6.98 -10.36 11.56
C MET A 45 -6.42 -10.70 12.94
N ILE A 46 -5.63 -9.79 13.53
CA ILE A 46 -5.05 -9.99 14.87
C ILE A 46 -6.17 -10.03 15.92
N LEU A 47 -7.10 -9.08 15.87
CA LEU A 47 -8.21 -9.00 16.82
C LEU A 47 -9.16 -10.22 16.74
N ALA A 48 -9.35 -10.76 15.54
CA ALA A 48 -10.20 -11.92 15.29
C ALA A 48 -9.46 -13.27 15.40
N GLY A 49 -8.14 -13.27 15.61
CA GLY A 49 -7.32 -14.49 15.60
C GLY A 49 -7.25 -15.19 14.24
N ALA A 50 -7.53 -14.47 13.15
CA ALA A 50 -7.54 -15.00 11.79
C ALA A 50 -6.12 -15.10 11.22
N LEU A 51 -5.79 -16.25 10.60
CA LEU A 51 -4.46 -16.50 10.01
C LEU A 51 -4.37 -16.01 8.56
N SER A 52 -5.52 -15.82 7.89
CA SER A 52 -5.61 -15.40 6.49
C SER A 52 -6.45 -14.14 6.33
N ILE A 53 -5.98 -13.20 5.49
CA ILE A 53 -6.73 -11.97 5.17
C ILE A 53 -8.09 -12.26 4.51
N ARG A 54 -8.23 -13.43 3.86
CA ARG A 54 -9.48 -13.83 3.21
C ARG A 54 -10.59 -14.14 4.21
N GLU A 55 -10.25 -14.35 5.47
CA GLU A 55 -11.23 -14.60 6.54
C GLU A 55 -11.86 -13.31 7.06
N VAL A 56 -11.20 -12.16 6.87
CA VAL A 56 -11.68 -10.84 7.33
C VAL A 56 -12.24 -9.97 6.21
N ILE A 57 -12.11 -10.40 4.96
CA ILE A 57 -12.68 -9.72 3.78
C ILE A 57 -13.93 -10.47 3.35
N LEU A 58 -15.07 -9.75 3.26
CA LEU A 58 -16.36 -10.35 2.91
C LEU A 58 -16.35 -11.04 1.53
N PHE A 59 -15.69 -10.43 0.55
CA PHE A 59 -15.56 -10.96 -0.82
C PHE A 59 -14.10 -10.84 -1.29
N PRO A 60 -13.22 -11.78 -0.93
CA PRO A 60 -11.81 -11.70 -1.30
C PRO A 60 -11.65 -11.93 -2.80
N THR A 61 -10.65 -11.28 -3.41
CA THR A 61 -10.30 -11.55 -4.81
C THR A 61 -9.84 -13.00 -4.97
N LEU A 62 -10.62 -13.79 -5.70
CA LEU A 62 -10.31 -15.18 -6.01
C LEU A 62 -9.78 -15.31 -7.43
N ARG A 63 -8.92 -16.31 -7.65
CA ARG A 63 -8.51 -16.69 -9.00
C ARG A 63 -9.74 -17.20 -9.74
N LYS A 64 -10.01 -16.65 -10.94
CA LYS A 64 -11.05 -17.18 -11.82
C LYS A 64 -10.76 -18.67 -12.10
N LYS A 65 -11.78 -19.52 -11.98
CA LYS A 65 -11.68 -20.91 -12.44
C LYS A 65 -11.66 -20.86 -13.97
N THR A 66 -10.63 -21.43 -14.59
CA THR A 66 -10.69 -21.74 -16.02
C THR A 66 -11.74 -22.83 -16.18
N SER A 67 -12.80 -22.56 -16.93
CA SER A 67 -13.71 -23.60 -17.41
C SER A 67 -12.91 -24.52 -18.33
N LYS A 68 -12.36 -25.60 -17.78
CA LYS A 68 -12.09 -26.80 -18.58
C LYS A 68 -13.41 -27.57 -18.62
N GLU A 69 -14.12 -27.40 -19.72
CA GLU A 69 -14.66 -28.56 -20.42
C GLU A 69 -13.50 -29.30 -21.09
#